data_AF-A0A9P0QES1-F1
#
_entry.id   AF-A0A9P0QES1-F1
#
_cell.length_a   1.000
_cell.length_b   1.000
_cell.length_c   1.000
_cell.angle_alpha   90.00
_cell.angle_beta   90.00
_cell.angle_gamma   90.00
#
_symmetry.space_group_name_H-M   'P 1'
#
loop_
_entity.id
_entity.type
_entity.pdbx_description
1 polymer ?
#
loop_
_entity_poly.entity_id
_entity_poly.type
_entity_poly.pdbx_seq_one_letter_code
_entity_poly.pdbx_strand_id
1 'polypeptide(L)'
;MQRNGELNKVKNQLTGEYGTVPEVARYYKSKGIRWVAVGEENYGEGSSREHAALEPRHLGGRAIINQVFARIHETNLKKQGLLPLTFANPADYDKIQPTDKISLKNLKSLAPWQTCRVRDQTR
;
A
#
# COMPACT_ATOMS: atom_id res chain seq x y z
N MET A 1 -0.68 -7.90 -1.74
CA MET A 1 -0.73 -9.35 -1.42
C MET A 1 0.70 -9.88 -1.45
N GLN A 2 1.02 -10.99 -0.78
CA GLN A 2 2.27 -11.68 -1.08
C GLN A 2 2.13 -12.45 -2.40
N ARG A 3 3.21 -12.58 -3.16
CA ARG A 3 3.25 -13.37 -4.42
C ARG A 3 3.08 -14.90 -4.19
N ASN A 4 2.72 -15.33 -2.98
CA ASN A 4 2.56 -16.73 -2.59
C ASN A 4 1.18 -17.32 -2.92
N GLY A 5 0.24 -16.52 -3.45
CA GLY A 5 -1.10 -17.00 -3.82
C GLY A 5 -2.04 -17.31 -2.65
N GLU A 6 -1.57 -17.17 -1.39
CA GLU A 6 -2.38 -17.35 -0.19
C GLU A 6 -3.07 -16.05 0.21
N LEU A 7 -4.40 -16.02 0.12
CA LEU A 7 -5.21 -14.89 0.56
C LEU A 7 -5.04 -14.67 2.08
N ASN A 8 -4.88 -13.40 2.47
CA ASN A 8 -4.79 -12.96 3.86
C ASN A 8 -3.64 -13.57 4.69
N LYS A 9 -2.51 -13.90 4.07
CA LYS A 9 -1.30 -14.32 4.80
C LYS A 9 -0.10 -13.52 4.34
N VAL A 10 0.53 -12.82 5.29
CA VAL A 10 1.69 -11.97 5.04
C VAL A 10 2.76 -12.21 6.10
N LYS A 11 4.02 -12.15 5.66
CA LYS A 11 5.20 -12.25 6.52
C LYS A 11 5.43 -10.90 7.21
N ASN A 12 5.51 -10.94 8.53
CA ASN A 12 6.03 -9.85 9.32
C ASN A 12 7.55 -9.77 9.09
N GLN A 13 8.03 -8.67 8.52
CA GLN A 13 9.44 -8.50 8.17
C GLN A 13 10.36 -8.31 9.39
N LEU A 14 9.79 -8.06 10.58
CA LEU A 14 10.55 -7.89 11.83
C LEU A 14 10.73 -9.22 12.56
N THR A 15 9.69 -10.06 12.61
CA THR A 15 9.73 -11.35 13.33
C THR A 15 10.05 -12.52 12.40
N GLY A 16 9.81 -12.38 11.10
CA GLY A 16 9.93 -13.46 10.13
C GLY A 16 8.71 -14.39 10.07
N GLU A 17 7.73 -14.21 10.97
CA GLU A 17 6.54 -15.05 11.07
C GLU A 17 5.46 -14.64 10.07
N TYR A 18 4.63 -15.60 9.68
CA TYR A 18 3.44 -15.34 8.86
C TYR A 18 2.23 -15.12 9.73
N GLY A 19 1.41 -14.13 9.39
CA GLY A 19 0.14 -13.86 10.04
C GLY A 19 -0.86 -13.21 9.08
N THR A 20 -2.04 -12.88 9.58
CA THR A 20 -3.03 -12.17 8.76
C THR A 20 -2.62 -10.73 8.50
N VAL A 21 -3.17 -10.11 7.44
CA VAL A 21 -2.89 -8.70 7.12
C VAL A 21 -3.21 -7.78 8.30
N PRO A 22 -4.38 -7.91 8.99
CA PRO A 22 -4.68 -7.07 10.14
C PRO A 22 -3.72 -7.28 11.32
N GLU A 23 -3.31 -8.52 11.61
CA GLU A 23 -2.39 -8.82 12.72
C GLU A 23 -1.02 -8.19 12.49
N VAL A 24 -0.45 -8.39 11.31
CA VAL A 24 0.87 -7.82 10.97
C VAL A 24 0.80 -6.28 10.94
N ALA A 25 -0.28 -5.70 10.41
CA ALA A 25 -0.47 -4.26 10.40
C ALA A 25 -0.63 -3.67 11.82
N ARG A 26 -1.36 -4.35 12.73
CA ARG A 26 -1.42 -3.96 14.15
C ARG A 26 -0.05 -4.02 14.81
N TYR A 27 0.74 -5.05 14.52
CA TYR A 27 2.10 -5.18 15.02
C TYR A 27 2.99 -4.01 14.55
N TYR A 28 2.96 -3.66 13.26
CA TYR A 28 3.71 -2.51 12.78
C TYR A 28 3.24 -1.21 13.43
N LYS A 29 1.92 -1.03 13.58
CA LYS A 29 1.36 0.15 14.27
C LYS A 29 1.86 0.25 15.71
N SER A 30 1.88 -0.84 16.49
CA SER A 30 2.36 -0.83 17.88
C SER A 30 3.86 -0.52 17.99
N LYS A 31 4.64 -0.80 16.94
CA LYS A 31 6.06 -0.44 16.82
C LYS A 31 6.30 0.94 16.18
N GLY A 32 5.25 1.69 15.86
CA GLY A 32 5.35 3.00 15.19
C GLY A 32 5.80 2.92 13.72
N ILE A 33 5.77 1.73 13.12
CA ILE A 33 6.21 1.47 11.75
C ILE A 33 5.06 1.74 10.80
N ARG A 34 5.36 2.54 9.78
CA ARG A 34 4.44 2.88 8.69
C ARG A 34 4.63 1.87 7.57
N TRP A 35 3.55 1.57 6.86
CA TRP A 35 3.58 0.63 5.74
C TRP A 35 2.81 1.18 4.54
N VAL A 36 3.07 0.57 3.38
CA VAL A 36 2.39 0.80 2.11
C VAL A 36 1.89 -0.53 1.56
N ALA A 37 0.75 -0.52 0.87
CA ALA A 37 0.32 -1.68 0.10
C ALA A 37 0.68 -1.50 -1.37
N VAL A 38 1.02 -2.59 -2.04
CA VAL A 38 1.30 -2.63 -3.48
C VAL A 38 0.46 -3.74 -4.12
N GLY A 39 -0.15 -3.46 -5.26
CA GLY A 39 -0.94 -4.40 -6.06
C GLY A 39 -0.87 -4.12 -7.57
N GLU A 40 -1.39 -5.07 -8.36
CA GLU A 40 -1.55 -4.97 -9.82
C GLU A 40 -2.87 -4.28 -10.19
N GLU A 41 -3.94 -5.06 -10.36
CA GLU A 41 -5.27 -4.59 -10.76
C GLU A 41 -6.32 -4.96 -9.71
N ASN A 42 -7.47 -4.28 -9.77
CA ASN A 42 -8.67 -4.64 -9.01
C ASN A 42 -8.52 -4.62 -7.48
N TYR A 43 -7.61 -3.79 -6.94
CA TYR A 43 -7.63 -3.47 -5.51
C TYR A 43 -8.93 -2.74 -5.17
N GLY A 44 -9.84 -3.45 -4.51
CA GLY A 44 -11.17 -2.96 -4.13
C GLY A 44 -12.32 -3.39 -5.05
N GLU A 45 -12.08 -4.25 -6.05
CA GLU A 45 -13.17 -4.83 -6.84
C GLU A 45 -14.05 -5.70 -5.93
N GLY A 46 -15.28 -5.25 -5.69
CA GLY A 46 -16.25 -5.88 -4.78
C GLY A 46 -16.45 -5.18 -3.43
N SER A 47 -15.60 -4.23 -3.01
CA SER A 47 -15.82 -3.47 -1.79
C SER A 47 -16.00 -1.97 -2.07
N SER A 48 -17.25 -1.56 -2.34
CA SER A 48 -17.65 -0.14 -2.28
C SER A 48 -17.59 0.44 -0.86
N ARG A 49 -17.23 -0.38 0.13
CA ARG A 49 -17.30 -0.06 1.55
C ARG A 49 -16.15 0.88 1.89
N GLU A 50 -16.47 2.05 2.46
CA GLU A 50 -15.49 3.01 3.00
C GLU A 50 -14.48 2.35 3.94
N HIS A 51 -14.85 1.22 4.56
CA HIS A 51 -14.00 0.36 5.37
C HIS A 51 -12.70 -0.05 4.68
N ALA A 52 -12.72 -0.28 3.36
CA ALA A 52 -11.53 -0.63 2.60
C ALA A 52 -10.46 0.48 2.58
N ALA A 53 -10.84 1.73 2.87
CA ALA A 53 -9.92 2.84 3.07
C ALA A 53 -9.68 3.17 4.55
N LEU A 54 -10.70 3.03 5.40
CA LEU A 54 -10.61 3.30 6.84
C LEU A 54 -9.69 2.30 7.56
N GLU A 55 -9.81 1.01 7.27
CA GLU A 55 -9.04 -0.04 7.94
C GLU A 55 -7.52 0.12 7.71
N PRO A 56 -7.02 0.29 6.46
CA PRO A 56 -5.61 0.60 6.22
C PRO A 56 -5.13 1.82 7.01
N ARG A 57 -5.93 2.90 7.00
CA ARG A 57 -5.56 4.15 7.68
C ARG A 57 -5.51 3.98 9.20
N HIS A 58 -6.49 3.26 9.77
CA HIS A 58 -6.55 2.95 11.19
C HIS A 58 -5.34 2.09 11.62
N LEU A 59 -4.91 1.17 10.77
CA LEU A 59 -3.80 0.25 11.03
C LEU A 59 -2.41 0.82 10.67
N GLY A 60 -2.30 2.13 10.44
CA GLY A 60 -1.01 2.80 10.25
C GLY A 60 -0.50 2.85 8.80
N GLY A 61 -1.32 2.45 7.83
CA GLY A 61 -1.03 2.59 6.41
C GLY A 61 -0.91 4.06 6.00
N ARG A 62 -0.07 4.32 4.99
CA ARG A 62 0.20 5.67 4.48
C ARG A 62 -0.09 5.85 3.00
N ALA A 63 0.16 4.82 2.20
CA ALA A 63 -0.09 4.87 0.77
C ALA A 63 -0.51 3.49 0.26
N ILE A 64 -1.30 3.50 -0.81
CA ILE A 64 -1.65 2.33 -1.59
C ILE A 64 -1.13 2.59 -2.99
N ILE A 65 -0.31 1.68 -3.51
CA ILE A 65 0.27 1.76 -4.85
C ILE A 65 -0.38 0.66 -5.70
N ASN A 66 -1.04 1.02 -6.80
CA ASN A 66 -1.68 0.05 -7.68
C ASN A 66 -1.42 0.41 -9.15
N GLN A 67 -1.57 -0.52 -10.09
CA GLN A 67 -1.51 -0.14 -11.51
C GLN A 67 -2.75 0.69 -11.89
N VAL A 68 -3.94 0.27 -11.44
CA VAL A 68 -5.22 0.94 -11.70
C VAL A 68 -6.10 0.96 -10.44
N PHE A 69 -6.81 2.06 -10.17
CA PHE A 69 -7.82 2.14 -9.09
C PHE A 69 -9.24 2.20 -9.64
N ALA A 70 -10.17 1.56 -8.94
CA ALA A 70 -11.59 1.83 -9.12
C ALA A 70 -11.92 3.26 -8.62
N ARG A 71 -12.67 4.04 -9.43
CA ARG A 71 -12.98 5.46 -9.18
C ARG A 71 -13.50 5.77 -7.78
N ILE A 72 -14.40 4.93 -7.26
CA ILE A 72 -14.99 5.11 -5.92
C ILE A 72 -13.96 4.82 -4.82
N HIS A 73 -13.18 3.76 -4.97
CA HIS A 73 -12.17 3.37 -3.99
C HIS A 73 -11.05 4.42 -3.89
N GLU A 74 -10.59 4.94 -5.03
CA GLU A 74 -9.61 6.03 -5.07
C GLU A 74 -10.09 7.27 -4.31
N THR A 75 -11.36 7.64 -4.50
CA THR A 75 -11.98 8.78 -3.82
C THR A 75 -12.02 8.56 -2.31
N ASN A 76 -12.39 7.35 -1.86
CA ASN A 76 -12.43 7.01 -0.44
C ASN A 76 -11.04 7.04 0.20
N LEU A 77 -10.01 6.53 -0.48
CA LEU A 77 -8.63 6.60 0.00
C LEU A 77 -8.19 8.05 0.23
N LYS A 78 -8.46 8.95 -0.73
CA LYS A 78 -8.17 10.38 -0.61
C LYS A 78 -8.91 11.01 0.57
N LYS A 79 -10.21 10.74 0.73
CA LYS A 79 -11.04 11.25 1.84
C LYS A 79 -10.50 10.81 3.21
N GLN A 80 -9.94 9.60 3.32
CA GLN A 80 -9.37 9.07 4.56
C GLN A 80 -7.91 9.48 4.80
N GLY A 81 -7.34 10.34 3.96
CA GLY A 81 -5.96 10.81 4.08
C GLY A 81 -4.92 9.72 3.81
N LEU A 82 -5.27 8.72 2.99
CA LEU A 82 -4.31 7.83 2.36
C LEU A 82 -3.90 8.39 1.00
N LEU A 83 -2.69 8.05 0.57
CA LEU A 83 -2.17 8.45 -0.73
C LEU A 83 -2.35 7.30 -1.74
N PRO A 84 -3.37 7.33 -2.61
CA PRO A 84 -3.42 6.42 -3.76
C PRO A 84 -2.39 6.88 -4.79
N LEU A 85 -1.50 5.98 -5.19
CA LEU A 85 -0.48 6.22 -6.21
C LEU A 85 -0.59 5.18 -7.31
N THR A 86 -0.54 5.64 -8.56
CA THR A 86 -0.43 4.74 -9.70
C THR A 86 1.01 4.63 -10.17
N PHE A 87 1.38 3.47 -10.70
CA PHE A 87 2.66 3.33 -11.39
C PHE A 87 2.65 4.15 -12.68
N ALA A 88 3.71 4.93 -12.91
CA ALA A 88 3.89 5.63 -14.18
C ALA A 88 4.16 4.64 -15.32
N ASN A 89 4.86 3.54 -15.02
CA ASN A 89 5.04 2.39 -15.90
C ASN A 89 4.54 1.12 -15.18
N PRO A 90 3.50 0.43 -15.67
CA PRO A 90 2.98 -0.79 -15.04
C PRO A 90 4.04 -1.87 -14.80
N ALA A 91 5.08 -1.96 -15.64
CA ALA A 91 6.17 -2.92 -15.49
C ALA A 91 7.06 -2.65 -14.25
N ASP A 92 6.96 -1.47 -13.62
CA ASP A 92 7.66 -1.19 -12.36
C ASP A 92 7.09 -2.00 -11.19
N TYR A 93 5.86 -2.53 -11.31
CA TYR A 93 5.31 -3.45 -10.32
C TYR A 93 6.21 -4.67 -10.11
N ASP A 94 6.77 -5.23 -11.19
CA ASP A 94 7.64 -6.41 -11.13
C ASP A 94 8.99 -6.16 -10.47
N LYS A 95 9.36 -4.89 -10.32
CA LYS A 95 10.62 -4.49 -9.68
C LYS A 95 10.50 -4.46 -8.16
N ILE A 96 9.28 -4.37 -7.61
CA ILE A 96 9.01 -4.25 -6.18
C ILE A 96 8.78 -5.62 -5.56
N GLN A 97 9.54 -5.93 -4.52
CA GLN A 97 9.40 -7.13 -3.71
C GLN A 97 8.80 -6.83 -2.32
N PRO A 98 8.11 -7.81 -1.68
CA PRO A 98 7.54 -7.62 -0.35
C PRO A 98 8.54 -7.28 0.77
N THR A 99 9.84 -7.50 0.53
CA THR A 99 10.94 -7.20 1.45
C THR A 99 11.53 -5.80 1.26
N ASP A 100 11.15 -5.10 0.19
CA ASP A 100 11.73 -3.81 -0.17
C ASP A 100 11.24 -2.69 0.75
N LYS A 101 12.12 -1.73 1.00
CA LYS A 101 11.84 -0.58 1.86
C LYS A 101 11.55 0.63 0.98
N ILE A 102 10.28 1.01 0.93
CA ILE A 102 9.82 2.08 0.03
C ILE A 102 9.89 3.45 0.71
N SER A 103 10.56 4.39 0.04
CA SER A 103 10.52 5.83 0.33
C SER A 103 9.73 6.59 -0.72
N LEU A 104 8.70 7.30 -0.29
CA LEU A 104 7.98 8.27 -1.12
C LEU A 104 8.66 9.64 -1.00
N LYS A 105 9.19 10.17 -2.10
CA LYS A 105 9.91 11.45 -2.13
C LYS A 105 9.05 12.56 -2.74
N ASN A 106 9.34 13.80 -2.39
CA ASN A 106 8.69 15.00 -2.93
C ASN A 106 7.20 15.16 -2.57
N LEU A 107 6.76 14.55 -1.46
CA LEU A 107 5.37 14.68 -1.00
C LEU A 107 4.97 16.13 -0.63
N LYS A 108 5.91 16.95 -0.14
CA LYS A 108 5.62 18.35 0.24
C LYS A 108 5.28 19.24 -0.95
N SER A 109 5.82 18.90 -2.12
CA SER A 109 5.64 19.66 -3.36
C SER A 109 4.69 18.94 -4.33
N LEU A 110 3.87 18.02 -3.83
CA LEU A 110 2.99 17.23 -4.69
C LEU A 110 1.83 18.12 -5.16
N ALA A 111 1.80 18.39 -6.46
CA ALA A 111 0.70 19.06 -7.14
C ALA A 111 -0.18 18.05 -7.89
N PRO A 112 -1.44 18.41 -8.24
CA PRO A 112 -2.24 17.60 -9.15
C PRO A 112 -1.45 17.24 -10.41
N TRP A 113 -1.54 15.98 -10.84
CA TRP A 113 -0.86 15.41 -12.02
C TRP A 113 0.67 15.29 -11.94
N GLN A 114 1.27 15.61 -10.79
CA GLN A 114 2.70 15.46 -10.59
C GLN A 114 3.09 14.05 -10.13
N THR A 115 4.14 13.49 -10.72
CA THR A 115 4.68 12.18 -10.32
C THR A 115 5.43 12.28 -8.99
N CYS A 116 5.08 11.41 -8.04
CA CYS A 116 5.86 11.14 -6.84
C CYS A 116 6.90 10.06 -7.14
N ARG A 117 8.17 10.26 -6.74
CA ARG A 117 9.20 9.21 -6.90
C ARG A 117 9.12 8.21 -5.75
N VAL A 118 8.97 6.95 -6.12
CA VAL A 118 9.14 5.79 -5.24
C VAL A 118 10.60 5.37 -5.34
N ARG A 119 11.32 5.41 -4.22
CA ARG A 119 12.69 4.90 -4.12
C ARG A 119 12.68 3.66 -3.24
N ASP A 120 13.14 2.55 -3.78
CA ASP A 120 13.52 1.41 -2.96
C ASP A 120 14.84 1.74 -2.23
N GLN A 121 14.88 1.45 -0.92
CA GLN A 121 16.03 1.68 -0.05
C GLN A 121 16.85 0.41 0.20
N THR A 122 16.40 -0.76 -0.27
CA THR A 122 17.17 -2.01 -0.18
C THR A 122 18.12 -2.20 -1.36
N ARG A 123 18.03 -1.35 -2.38
CA ARG A 123 18.83 -1.39 -3.63
C ARG A 123 19.43 -0.03 -3.95
#